data_AF-A0A2V8HIV4-F1
#
_entry.id   AF-A0A2V8HIV4-F1
#
_cell.length_a   1.000
_cell.length_b   1.000
_cell.length_c   1.000
_cell.angle_alpha   90.00
_cell.angle_beta   90.00
_cell.angle_gamma   90.00
#
_symmetry.space_group_name_H-M   'P 1'
#
loop_
_entity.id
_entity.type
_entity.pdbx_description
1 polymer ?
#
loop_
_entity_poly.entity_id
_entity_poly.type
_entity_poly.pdbx_seq_one_letter_code
_entity_poly.pdbx_strand_id
1 'polypeptide(L)'
;MLAYVQSCLRDATFTDRDDDVAREACMADNTMLAMMSLISNDGRLFDVIRRITGCAPIGYFTGRVYALHADAGHYDRWHSDSSDDRRIGMSINLSEREFQGGVFQIRRAAAEAAHWSIANTGPGDAILFRISDDLRHRVTAVVGPAPRVAYAGWFQGGMDLLTFLKKSADRTENTNDSMQYTDPAATT
;
A
#
# COMPACT_ATOMS: atom_id res chain seq x y z
N MET A 1 -9.94 -15.91 -8.74
CA MET A 1 -9.00 -15.12 -7.91
C MET A 1 -9.71 -13.99 -7.17
N LEU A 2 -10.37 -13.04 -7.84
CA LEU A 2 -11.05 -11.92 -7.17
C LEU A 2 -12.12 -12.35 -6.17
N ALA A 3 -12.98 -13.32 -6.50
CA ALA A 3 -13.98 -13.85 -5.58
C ALA A 3 -13.37 -14.47 -4.30
N TYR A 4 -12.19 -15.11 -4.42
CA TYR A 4 -11.46 -15.65 -3.27
C TYR A 4 -10.92 -14.51 -2.41
N VAL A 5 -10.32 -13.48 -3.02
CA VAL A 5 -9.86 -12.27 -2.33
C VAL A 5 -11.00 -11.62 -1.56
N GLN A 6 -12.16 -11.43 -2.19
CA GLN A 6 -13.34 -10.85 -1.53
C GLN A 6 -13.80 -11.70 -0.33
N SER A 7 -13.76 -13.02 -0.45
CA SER A 7 -14.08 -13.89 0.68
C SER A 7 -13.13 -13.71 1.85
N CYS A 8 -11.82 -13.60 1.60
CA CYS A 8 -10.85 -13.37 2.65
C CYS A 8 -11.01 -11.98 3.30
N LEU A 9 -11.38 -10.96 2.54
CA LEU A 9 -11.53 -9.60 3.06
C LEU A 9 -12.69 -9.45 4.05
N ARG A 10 -13.78 -10.23 3.88
CA ARG A 10 -14.94 -10.17 4.80
C ARG A 10 -14.60 -10.61 6.22
N ASP A 11 -13.65 -11.52 6.36
CA ASP A 11 -13.23 -12.08 7.66
C ASP A 11 -11.91 -11.48 8.14
N ALA A 12 -11.36 -10.51 7.42
CA ALA A 12 -10.05 -9.96 7.73
C ALA A 12 -10.12 -8.93 8.86
N THR A 13 -9.15 -9.01 9.77
CA THR A 13 -8.93 -7.99 10.80
C THR A 13 -8.21 -6.79 10.20
N PHE A 14 -8.71 -5.60 10.51
CA PHE A 14 -8.06 -4.34 10.16
C PHE A 14 -7.73 -3.55 11.43
N THR A 15 -6.58 -2.87 11.42
CA THR A 15 -6.12 -2.00 12.50
C THR A 15 -5.71 -0.64 11.95
N ASP A 16 -6.09 0.44 12.64
CA ASP A 16 -5.67 1.79 12.28
C ASP A 16 -4.15 1.93 12.25
N ARG A 17 -3.67 2.57 11.19
CA ARG A 17 -2.31 3.02 10.99
C ARG A 17 -2.38 4.52 10.69
N ASP A 18 -1.57 5.29 11.39
CA ASP A 18 -1.45 6.74 11.20
C ASP A 18 0.03 7.08 11.02
N ASP A 19 0.33 7.76 9.93
CA ASP A 19 1.64 8.35 9.65
C ASP A 19 1.47 9.77 9.09
N ASP A 20 2.59 10.45 8.80
CA ASP A 20 2.57 11.87 8.43
C ASP A 20 1.73 12.19 7.18
N VAL A 21 1.57 11.21 6.28
CA VAL A 21 0.95 11.40 4.97
C VAL A 21 -0.38 10.67 4.84
N ALA A 22 -0.61 9.60 5.60
CA ALA A 22 -1.82 8.81 5.52
C ALA A 22 -2.30 8.30 6.88
N ARG A 23 -3.63 8.29 7.04
CA ARG A 23 -4.32 7.55 8.09
C ARG A 23 -5.30 6.58 7.45
N GLU A 24 -5.16 5.30 7.77
CA GLU A 24 -5.90 4.23 7.13
C GLU A 24 -6.01 3.00 8.02
N ALA A 25 -7.03 2.17 7.80
CA ALA A 25 -7.12 0.86 8.44
C ALA A 25 -6.36 -0.15 7.59
N CYS A 26 -5.32 -0.77 8.13
CA CYS A 26 -4.51 -1.78 7.43
C CYS A 26 -4.93 -3.19 7.82
N MET A 27 -5.04 -4.08 6.84
CA MET A 27 -5.32 -5.49 7.07
C MET A 27 -4.14 -6.13 7.81
N ALA A 28 -4.43 -6.90 8.86
CA ALA A 28 -3.43 -7.73 9.53
C ALA A 28 -2.87 -8.81 8.59
N ASP A 29 -1.64 -9.24 8.85
CA ASP A 29 -0.99 -10.28 8.06
C ASP A 29 -1.79 -11.58 8.08
N ASN A 30 -2.06 -12.10 6.90
CA ASN A 30 -2.81 -13.34 6.71
C ASN A 30 -2.38 -14.04 5.41
N THR A 31 -2.92 -15.23 5.17
CA THR A 31 -2.59 -16.03 3.98
C THR A 31 -2.94 -15.32 2.66
N MET A 32 -3.99 -14.49 2.63
CA MET A 32 -4.34 -13.70 1.45
C MET A 32 -3.25 -12.68 1.13
N LEU A 33 -2.78 -11.92 2.12
CA LEU A 33 -1.70 -10.94 1.91
C LEU A 33 -0.40 -11.61 1.49
N ALA A 34 -0.07 -12.77 2.09
CA ALA A 34 1.10 -13.55 1.69
C ALA A 34 1.03 -14.01 0.22
N MET A 35 -0.13 -14.48 -0.24
CA MET A 35 -0.33 -14.86 -1.64
C MET A 35 -0.26 -13.66 -2.59
N MET A 36 -0.88 -12.53 -2.23
CA MET A 36 -0.80 -11.30 -3.01
C MET A 36 0.66 -10.82 -3.13
N SER A 37 1.43 -10.92 -2.04
CA SER A 37 2.86 -10.61 -2.03
C SER A 37 3.66 -11.53 -2.95
N LEU A 38 3.40 -12.85 -2.92
CA LEU A 38 4.06 -13.83 -3.80
C LEU A 38 3.77 -13.54 -5.28
N ILE A 39 2.50 -13.31 -5.64
CA ILE A 39 2.09 -13.00 -7.01
C ILE A 39 2.71 -11.67 -7.47
N SER A 40 2.71 -10.66 -6.59
CA SER A 40 3.25 -9.34 -6.92
C SER A 40 4.77 -9.32 -7.06
N ASN A 41 5.44 -10.37 -6.56
CA ASN A 41 6.88 -10.57 -6.68
C ASN A 41 7.28 -11.60 -7.76
N ASP A 42 6.33 -12.03 -8.61
CA ASP A 42 6.66 -12.86 -9.77
C ASP A 42 7.47 -12.05 -10.79
N GLY A 43 8.63 -12.57 -11.20
CA GLY A 43 9.50 -11.90 -12.18
C GLY A 43 8.82 -11.61 -13.52
N ARG A 44 7.82 -12.40 -13.92
CA ARG A 44 7.02 -12.15 -15.13
C ARG A 44 6.16 -10.88 -15.00
N LEU A 45 5.66 -10.61 -13.80
CA LEU A 45 4.96 -9.35 -13.53
C LEU A 45 5.93 -8.17 -13.63
N PHE A 46 7.14 -8.30 -13.09
CA PHE A 46 8.16 -7.24 -13.22
C PHE A 46 8.48 -6.93 -14.68
N ASP A 47 8.60 -7.94 -15.54
CA ASP A 47 8.80 -7.74 -16.97
C ASP A 47 7.63 -6.98 -17.61
N VAL A 48 6.39 -7.30 -17.26
CA VAL A 48 5.21 -6.57 -17.75
C VAL A 48 5.22 -5.12 -17.28
N ILE A 49 5.46 -4.88 -15.99
CA ILE A 49 5.51 -3.52 -15.43
C ILE A 49 6.60 -2.70 -16.10
N ARG A 50 7.80 -3.25 -16.28
CA ARG A 50 8.90 -2.57 -16.97
C ARG A 50 8.57 -2.25 -18.43
N ARG A 51 7.90 -3.17 -19.14
CA ARG A 51 7.45 -2.94 -20.53
C ARG A 51 6.41 -1.83 -20.63
N ILE A 52 5.45 -1.78 -19.71
CA ILE A 52 4.39 -0.76 -19.70
C ILE A 52 4.96 0.62 -19.31
N THR A 53 5.86 0.66 -18.32
CA THR A 53 6.25 1.93 -17.67
C THR A 53 7.60 2.47 -18.12
N GLY A 54 8.44 1.63 -18.74
CA GLY A 54 9.83 1.94 -19.07
C GLY A 54 10.75 2.11 -17.85
N CYS A 55 10.34 1.64 -16.66
CA CYS A 55 11.13 1.83 -15.45
C CYS A 55 12.40 0.97 -15.41
N ALA A 56 13.34 1.37 -14.54
CA ALA A 56 14.56 0.62 -14.28
C ALA A 56 14.28 -0.78 -13.67
N PRO A 57 15.25 -1.72 -13.67
CA PRO A 57 15.07 -3.11 -13.23
C PRO A 57 14.51 -3.30 -11.80
N ILE A 58 13.31 -3.85 -11.68
CA ILE A 58 12.65 -4.09 -10.38
C ILE A 58 13.34 -5.25 -9.65
N GLY A 59 13.57 -5.07 -8.34
CA GLY A 59 14.12 -6.10 -7.46
C GLY A 59 13.06 -6.80 -6.61
N TYR A 60 12.05 -6.07 -6.12
CA TYR A 60 10.95 -6.62 -5.34
C TYR A 60 9.73 -5.67 -5.31
N PHE A 61 8.59 -6.19 -4.85
CA PHE A 61 7.38 -5.44 -4.53
C PHE A 61 7.05 -5.56 -3.04
N THR A 62 6.67 -4.46 -2.40
CA THR A 62 6.06 -4.46 -1.07
C THR A 62 4.76 -3.69 -1.11
N GLY A 63 3.74 -4.23 -0.46
CA GLY A 63 2.46 -3.55 -0.35
C GLY A 63 1.63 -4.08 0.80
N ARG A 64 0.47 -3.48 0.98
CA ARG A 64 -0.50 -3.79 2.02
C ARG A 64 -1.91 -3.68 1.48
N VAL A 65 -2.85 -4.31 2.17
CA VAL A 65 -4.27 -4.05 1.96
C VAL A 65 -4.70 -3.01 2.99
N TYR A 66 -5.34 -1.93 2.54
CA TYR A 66 -5.89 -0.90 3.41
C TYR A 66 -7.34 -0.57 3.07
N ALA A 67 -8.04 0.01 4.03
CA ALA A 67 -9.40 0.51 3.90
C ALA A 67 -9.49 1.99 4.32
N LEU A 68 -10.15 2.80 3.49
CA LEU A 68 -10.50 4.19 3.78
C LEU A 68 -12.00 4.27 4.10
N HIS A 69 -12.31 4.74 5.31
CA HIS A 69 -13.68 4.91 5.80
C HIS A 69 -13.97 6.41 5.96
N ALA A 70 -15.15 6.85 5.54
CA ALA A 70 -15.56 8.26 5.63
C ALA A 70 -15.56 8.77 7.09
N ASP A 71 -16.03 7.95 8.02
CA ASP A 71 -16.30 8.36 9.40
C ASP A 71 -15.14 8.07 10.38
N ALA A 72 -14.02 7.53 9.87
CA ALA A 72 -12.85 7.15 10.70
C ALA A 72 -11.72 8.19 10.68
N GLY A 73 -11.94 9.34 10.03
CA GLY A 73 -10.89 10.36 9.86
C GLY A 73 -9.73 9.91 8.97
N HIS A 74 -9.95 8.89 8.12
CA HIS A 74 -8.93 8.39 7.20
C HIS A 74 -8.62 9.42 6.12
N TYR A 75 -7.34 9.52 5.76
CA TYR A 75 -6.88 10.44 4.74
C TYR A 75 -5.65 9.89 4.02
N ASP A 76 -5.43 10.44 2.82
CA ASP A 76 -4.18 10.34 2.09
C ASP A 76 -3.86 11.75 1.53
N ARG A 77 -2.74 12.32 1.96
CA ARG A 77 -2.33 13.69 1.64
C ARG A 77 -1.43 13.70 0.41
N TRP A 78 -1.18 14.89 -0.13
CA TRP A 78 -0.23 15.03 -1.23
C TRP A 78 1.19 14.60 -0.81
N HIS A 79 1.71 13.52 -1.37
CA HIS A 79 3.04 12.98 -1.09
C HIS A 79 3.67 12.34 -2.34
N SER A 80 4.96 11.99 -2.31
CA SER A 80 5.68 11.51 -3.51
C SER A 80 6.03 10.05 -3.56
N ASP A 81 6.10 9.37 -2.40
CA ASP A 81 6.70 8.05 -2.26
C ASP A 81 8.17 7.94 -2.71
N SER A 82 8.90 9.05 -2.82
CA SER A 82 10.31 9.07 -3.29
C SER A 82 11.33 8.59 -2.24
N SER A 83 11.12 7.42 -1.65
CA SER A 83 12.11 6.78 -0.77
C SER A 83 12.47 5.39 -1.28
N ASP A 84 13.52 4.78 -0.72
CA ASP A 84 13.80 3.34 -0.85
C ASP A 84 13.90 2.78 -2.29
N ASP A 85 14.35 3.60 -3.26
CA ASP A 85 14.38 3.25 -4.69
C ASP A 85 13.02 2.75 -5.21
N ARG A 86 11.92 3.32 -4.69
CA ARG A 86 10.55 3.12 -5.20
C ARG A 86 10.42 3.77 -6.57
N ARG A 87 9.93 3.00 -7.54
CA ARG A 87 9.93 3.40 -8.96
C ARG A 87 8.52 3.54 -9.52
N ILE A 88 7.67 2.58 -9.19
CA ILE A 88 6.28 2.51 -9.65
C ILE A 88 5.39 2.22 -8.45
N GLY A 89 4.40 3.09 -8.25
CA GLY A 89 3.29 2.82 -7.34
C GLY A 89 2.22 2.01 -8.06
N MET A 90 1.62 1.05 -7.34
CA MET A 90 0.48 0.26 -7.80
C MET A 90 -0.63 0.33 -6.77
N SER A 91 -1.88 0.47 -7.24
CA SER A 91 -3.07 0.35 -6.40
C SER A 91 -4.14 -0.45 -7.14
N ILE A 92 -4.54 -1.59 -6.58
CA ILE A 92 -5.62 -2.44 -7.09
C ILE A 92 -6.85 -2.22 -6.24
N ASN A 93 -7.98 -1.88 -6.86
CA ASN A 93 -9.25 -1.76 -6.16
C ASN A 93 -9.77 -3.14 -5.76
N LEU A 94 -9.96 -3.34 -4.46
CA LEU A 94 -10.51 -4.56 -3.87
C LEU A 94 -11.86 -4.31 -3.19
N SER A 95 -12.50 -3.18 -3.44
CA SER A 95 -13.80 -2.87 -2.83
C SER A 95 -14.88 -3.83 -3.34
N GLU A 96 -15.65 -4.42 -2.41
CA GLU A 96 -16.77 -5.31 -2.73
C GLU A 96 -18.00 -4.54 -3.22
N ARG A 97 -18.18 -3.31 -2.70
CA ARG A 97 -19.31 -2.43 -3.00
C ARG A 97 -18.79 -1.17 -3.69
N GLU A 98 -19.68 -0.53 -4.44
CA GLU A 98 -19.43 0.81 -4.96
C GLU A 98 -19.18 1.79 -3.80
N PHE A 99 -18.18 2.65 -3.97
CA PHE A 99 -17.83 3.71 -3.03
C PHE A 99 -17.79 5.05 -3.77
N GLN A 100 -17.91 6.15 -3.03
CA GLN A 100 -17.79 7.51 -3.56
C GLN A 100 -16.56 8.20 -2.95
N GLY A 101 -16.02 9.20 -3.64
CA GLY A 101 -14.74 9.77 -3.28
C GLY A 101 -13.62 8.77 -3.52
N GLY A 102 -12.58 8.76 -2.67
CA GLY A 102 -11.48 7.80 -2.83
C GLY A 102 -10.74 7.90 -4.17
N VAL A 103 -10.79 9.08 -4.82
CA VAL A 103 -10.26 9.32 -6.16
C VAL A 103 -8.75 9.48 -6.07
N PHE A 104 -8.01 8.68 -6.84
CA PHE A 104 -6.57 8.88 -7.00
C PHE A 104 -6.33 10.14 -7.81
N GLN A 105 -5.51 11.04 -7.29
CA GLN A 105 -5.12 12.27 -7.97
C GLN A 105 -3.60 12.37 -8.02
N ILE A 106 -3.06 12.84 -9.14
CA ILE A 106 -1.62 13.07 -9.30
C ILE A 106 -1.39 14.44 -9.94
N ARG A 107 -0.32 15.11 -9.51
CA ARG A 107 0.11 16.42 -10.01
C ARG A 107 1.62 16.51 -10.05
N ARG A 108 2.12 17.51 -10.79
CA ARG A 108 3.52 17.95 -10.63
C ARG A 108 3.68 18.63 -9.27
N ALA A 109 4.83 18.46 -8.64
CA ALA A 109 5.12 19.03 -7.33
C ALA A 109 4.99 20.57 -7.30
N ALA A 110 5.39 21.24 -8.39
CA ALA A 110 5.26 22.69 -8.55
C ALA A 110 3.84 23.17 -8.89
N ALA A 111 2.88 22.27 -9.12
CA ALA A 111 1.51 22.63 -9.48
C ALA A 111 0.57 22.57 -8.27
N GLU A 112 -0.33 23.54 -8.17
CA GLU A 112 -1.39 23.51 -7.15
C GLU A 112 -2.54 22.59 -7.55
N ALA A 113 -2.96 22.62 -8.82
CA ALA A 113 -4.06 21.80 -9.32
C ALA A 113 -3.65 20.35 -9.60
N ALA A 114 -4.60 19.42 -9.44
CA ALA A 114 -4.43 18.05 -9.91
C ALA A 114 -4.25 18.02 -11.43
N HIS A 115 -3.31 17.22 -11.91
CA HIS A 115 -3.11 17.04 -13.35
C HIS A 115 -4.02 15.95 -13.91
N TRP A 116 -4.16 14.85 -13.17
CA TRP A 116 -5.06 13.74 -13.50
C TRP A 116 -5.82 13.27 -12.26
N SER A 117 -7.00 12.70 -12.49
CA SER A 117 -7.87 12.10 -11.47
C SER A 117 -8.48 10.80 -12.01
N ILE A 118 -8.38 9.72 -11.25
CA ILE A 118 -8.89 8.39 -11.62
C ILE A 118 -9.66 7.82 -10.42
N ALA A 119 -10.94 7.50 -10.61
CA ALA A 119 -11.78 7.01 -9.52
C ALA A 119 -11.46 5.56 -9.11
N ASN A 120 -11.01 4.72 -10.06
CA ASN A 120 -10.63 3.32 -9.86
C ASN A 120 -11.71 2.50 -9.13
N THR A 121 -12.95 2.54 -9.64
CA THR A 121 -14.13 1.95 -8.98
C THR A 121 -14.41 0.50 -9.40
N GLY A 122 -13.81 -0.01 -10.48
CA GLY A 122 -14.01 -1.38 -10.93
C GLY A 122 -13.26 -2.39 -10.03
N PRO A 123 -13.92 -3.45 -9.54
CA PRO A 123 -13.25 -4.49 -8.75
C PRO A 123 -12.13 -5.17 -9.55
N GLY A 124 -10.91 -5.13 -9.03
CA GLY A 124 -9.71 -5.65 -9.67
C GLY A 124 -9.01 -4.66 -10.62
N ASP A 125 -9.57 -3.47 -10.86
CA ASP A 125 -8.90 -2.44 -11.65
C ASP A 125 -7.63 -1.96 -10.93
N ALA A 126 -6.57 -1.78 -11.71
CA ALA A 126 -5.27 -1.37 -11.20
C ALA A 126 -4.85 -0.03 -11.78
N ILE A 127 -4.36 0.86 -10.92
CA ILE A 127 -3.60 2.05 -11.30
C ILE A 127 -2.11 1.74 -11.15
N LEU A 128 -1.34 2.09 -12.19
CA LEU A 128 0.11 2.18 -12.14
C LEU A 128 0.53 3.63 -12.33
N PHE A 129 1.44 4.13 -11.51
CA PHE A 129 1.94 5.49 -11.63
C PHE A 129 3.43 5.57 -11.34
N ARG A 130 4.09 6.52 -12.00
CA ARG A 130 5.51 6.80 -11.80
C ARG A 130 5.73 7.50 -10.46
N ILE A 131 6.78 7.08 -9.76
CA ILE A 131 7.28 7.75 -8.56
C ILE A 131 8.49 8.59 -8.95
N SER A 132 8.50 9.84 -8.49
CA SER A 132 9.59 10.79 -8.68
C SER A 132 9.39 12.00 -7.78
N ASP A 133 10.46 12.71 -7.45
CA ASP A 133 10.42 13.95 -6.65
C ASP A 133 9.57 15.07 -7.27
N ASP A 134 9.41 15.05 -8.58
CA ASP A 134 8.61 16.04 -9.31
C ASP A 134 7.11 15.70 -9.34
N LEU A 135 6.69 14.58 -8.76
CA LEU A 135 5.30 14.15 -8.71
C LEU A 135 4.80 14.11 -7.27
N ARG A 136 3.52 14.45 -7.11
CA ARG A 136 2.78 14.27 -5.87
C ARG A 136 1.46 13.60 -6.20
N HIS A 137 1.04 12.67 -5.37
CA HIS A 137 -0.26 12.03 -5.48
C HIS A 137 -0.98 12.03 -4.13
N ARG A 138 -2.28 11.76 -4.18
CA ARG A 138 -3.14 11.56 -3.03
C ARG A 138 -4.35 10.72 -3.42
N VAL A 139 -5.10 10.28 -2.42
CA VAL A 139 -6.45 9.75 -2.56
C VAL A 139 -7.42 10.70 -1.84
N THR A 140 -8.46 11.18 -2.53
CA THR A 140 -9.46 12.04 -1.90
C THR A 140 -10.21 11.29 -0.81
N ALA A 141 -10.81 12.01 0.14
CA ALA A 141 -11.67 11.40 1.16
C ALA A 141 -12.74 10.50 0.52
N VAL A 142 -12.99 9.35 1.16
CA VAL A 142 -14.14 8.50 0.84
C VAL A 142 -15.39 9.13 1.43
N VAL A 143 -16.51 9.03 0.71
CA VAL A 143 -17.80 9.57 1.13
C VAL A 143 -18.81 8.43 1.21
N GLY A 144 -19.62 8.44 2.28
CA GLY A 144 -20.68 7.45 2.49
C GLY A 144 -20.23 6.19 3.23
N PRO A 145 -21.14 5.22 3.40
CA PRO A 145 -20.96 4.10 4.33
C PRO A 145 -20.12 2.94 3.78
N ALA A 146 -19.82 2.94 2.48
CA ALA A 146 -19.01 1.89 1.85
C ALA A 146 -17.52 2.31 1.87
N PRO A 147 -16.63 1.52 2.50
CA PRO A 147 -15.21 1.83 2.46
C PRO A 147 -14.62 1.57 1.08
N ARG A 148 -13.56 2.30 0.75
CA ARG A 148 -12.66 1.93 -0.35
C ARG A 148 -11.61 1.00 0.20
N VAL A 149 -11.52 -0.22 -0.34
CA VAL A 149 -10.48 -1.20 0.02
C VAL A 149 -9.53 -1.35 -1.16
N ALA A 150 -8.22 -1.28 -0.91
CA ALA A 150 -7.21 -1.39 -1.95
C ALA A 150 -6.01 -2.23 -1.51
N TYR A 151 -5.45 -2.99 -2.45
CA TYR A 151 -4.08 -3.50 -2.31
C TYR A 151 -3.14 -2.55 -3.01
N ALA A 152 -2.24 -1.91 -2.25
CA ALA A 152 -1.33 -0.92 -2.81
C ALA A 152 0.09 -1.08 -2.29
N GLY A 153 1.05 -0.62 -3.07
CA GLY A 153 2.45 -0.70 -2.74
C GLY A 153 3.36 -0.27 -3.88
N TRP A 154 4.61 -0.68 -3.79
CA TRP A 154 5.69 -0.16 -4.61
C TRP A 154 6.52 -1.27 -5.23
N PHE A 155 6.76 -1.15 -6.53
CA PHE A 155 7.87 -1.83 -7.18
C PHE A 155 9.16 -1.04 -6.91
N GLN A 156 10.13 -1.72 -6.32
CA GLN A 156 11.36 -1.14 -5.79
C GLN A 156 12.59 -1.77 -6.42
N GLY A 157 13.69 -1.03 -6.47
CA GLY A 157 14.99 -1.52 -6.86
C GLY A 157 15.97 -1.61 -5.68
N GLY A 158 17.25 -1.42 -5.97
CA GLY A 158 18.35 -1.40 -5.00
C GLY A 158 18.77 -2.76 -4.45
N MET A 159 17.87 -3.73 -4.37
CA MET A 159 18.13 -5.08 -3.90
C MET A 159 17.10 -6.09 -4.41
N ASP A 160 17.41 -7.38 -4.37
CA ASP A 160 16.48 -8.46 -4.69
C ASP A 160 15.57 -8.83 -3.50
N LEU A 161 14.48 -9.55 -3.79
CA LEU A 161 13.51 -10.01 -2.80
C LEU A 161 14.13 -10.84 -1.66
N LEU A 162 15.03 -11.78 -1.96
CA LEU A 162 15.60 -12.64 -0.91
C LEU A 162 16.44 -11.82 0.06
N THR A 163 17.21 -10.87 -0.45
CA THR A 163 17.99 -9.95 0.38
C THR A 163 17.06 -9.06 1.22
N PHE A 164 15.94 -8.59 0.66
CA PHE A 164 14.94 -7.81 1.39
C PHE A 164 14.29 -8.61 2.53
N LEU A 165 13.87 -9.86 2.26
CA LEU A 165 13.25 -10.74 3.24
C LEU A 165 14.19 -11.05 4.41
N LYS A 166 15.46 -11.33 4.14
CA LYS A 166 16.47 -11.54 5.19
C LYS A 166 16.59 -10.34 6.12
N LYS A 167 16.77 -9.14 5.56
CA LYS A 167 16.85 -7.89 6.36
C LYS A 167 15.57 -7.61 7.16
N SER A 168 14.41 -7.98 6.62
CA SER A 168 13.13 -7.78 7.29
C SER A 168 12.99 -8.71 8.49
N ALA A 169 13.37 -9.98 8.35
CA ALA A 169 13.39 -10.95 9.43
C ALA A 169 14.29 -10.48 10.59
N ASP A 170 15.53 -10.05 10.28
CA ASP A 170 16.50 -9.55 11.26
C ASP A 170 15.98 -8.32 12.04
N ARG A 171 15.19 -7.43 11.39
CA ARG A 171 14.56 -6.29 12.09
C ARG A 171 13.52 -6.76 13.09
N THR A 172 12.66 -7.70 12.73
CA THR A 172 11.62 -8.24 13.62
C THR A 172 12.22 -8.87 14.87
N GLU A 173 13.30 -9.64 14.71
CA GLU A 173 14.01 -10.29 15.82
C GLU A 173 14.61 -9.25 16.78
N ASN A 174 15.25 -8.20 16.25
CA ASN A 174 15.84 -7.13 17.08
C ASN A 174 14.79 -6.26 17.81
N THR A 175 13.61 -6.03 17.23
CA THR A 175 12.53 -5.33 17.96
C THR A 175 11.95 -6.17 19.09
N ASN A 176 11.83 -7.50 18.92
CA ASN A 176 11.31 -8.38 19.96
C ASN A 176 12.27 -8.53 21.15
N ASP A 177 13.58 -8.46 20.93
CA ASP A 177 14.58 -8.53 22.03
C ASP A 177 14.65 -7.23 22.85
N SER A 178 14.18 -6.10 22.29
CA SER A 178 14.10 -4.81 22.99
C SER A 178 12.84 -4.63 23.86
N MET A 179 11.87 -5.54 23.79
CA MET A 179 10.73 -5.62 24.72
C MET A 179 11.02 -6.60 25.86
N GLN A 180 12.13 -6.41 26.59
CA GLN A 180 12.28 -7.06 27.90
C GLN A 180 11.40 -6.34 28.92
N TYR A 181 10.41 -7.07 29.43
CA TYR A 181 9.48 -6.72 30.49
C TYR A 181 10.24 -6.20 31.73
N THR A 182 10.13 -4.89 32.03
CA THR A 182 10.46 -4.38 33.36
C THR A 182 9.31 -4.70 34.30
N ASP A 183 9.55 -5.65 35.21
CA ASP A 183 8.63 -6.01 36.29
C ASP A 183 8.43 -4.82 37.25
N PRO A 184 7.20 -4.34 37.51
CA PRO A 184 6.97 -3.20 38.40
C PRO A 184 7.08 -3.54 39.90
N ALA A 185 7.37 -4.78 40.27
CA ALA A 185 7.36 -5.21 41.68
C ALA A 185 8.77 -5.34 42.29
N ALA A 186 9.50 -4.22 42.40
CA ALA A 186 10.67 -4.16 43.28
C ALA A 186 10.88 -2.74 43.82
N THR A 187 9.95 -2.26 44.65
CA THR A 187 10.27 -1.20 45.61
C THR A 187 9.41 -1.35 46.85
N THR A 188 9.98 -1.99 47.86
CA THR A 188 9.68 -1.78 49.29
C THR A 188 10.99 -1.82 50.05
#